data_AF-A0AAU9KN50-F1
#
_entry.id   AF-A0AAU9KN50-F1
#
_cell.length_a   1.000
_cell.length_b   1.000
_cell.length_c   1.000
_cell.angle_alpha   90.00
_cell.angle_beta   90.00
_cell.angle_gamma   90.00
#
_symmetry.space_group_name_H-M   'P 1'
#
loop_
_entity.id
_entity.type
_entity.pdbx_description
1 polymer ?
#
loop_
_entity_poly.entity_id
_entity_poly.type
_entity_poly.pdbx_seq_one_letter_code
_entity_poly.pdbx_strand_id
1 'polypeptide(L)'
;MIIRRFGFLKNLRNFLRNTDGRKLVGTDMYENKYYQILDEDGRPFKREVEYKEGIRNPTMDPIWAGWLCGRDRNPPKPEDVKSSQDSYLYRKKIGEEADKVDEEKMKEFRDVMQKTANSKPNEPFKPEEWKPQKKDKKY
;
A
#
# COMPACT_ATOMS: atom_id res chain seq x y z
N MET A 1 -6.56 1.34 55.29
CA MET A 1 -5.29 1.26 54.53
C MET A 1 -5.61 1.65 53.08
N ILE A 2 -5.24 2.86 52.66
CA ILE A 2 -5.68 3.47 51.39
C ILE A 2 -4.62 3.23 50.31
N ILE A 3 -4.95 2.44 49.29
CA ILE A 3 -4.09 2.17 48.14
C ILE A 3 -4.13 3.40 47.22
N ARG A 4 -3.03 4.16 47.18
CA ARG A 4 -2.89 5.36 46.35
C ARG A 4 -2.62 4.98 44.89
N ARG A 5 -3.38 5.66 44.02
CA ARG A 5 -3.47 5.54 42.55
C ARG A 5 -2.10 5.62 41.85
N PHE A 6 -1.74 4.58 41.10
CA PHE A 6 -0.76 4.64 40.01
C PHE A 6 -1.37 5.40 38.81
N GLY A 7 -1.38 6.73 38.86
CA GLY A 7 -1.89 7.59 37.79
C GLY A 7 -0.91 8.67 37.30
N PHE A 8 0.23 8.84 37.96
CA PHE A 8 1.11 10.00 37.74
C PHE A 8 2.17 9.83 36.64
N LEU A 9 2.48 8.59 36.23
CA LEU A 9 3.58 8.33 35.29
C LEU A 9 3.19 8.39 33.82
N LYS A 10 1.88 8.42 33.47
CA LYS A 10 1.45 8.54 32.07
C LYS A 10 1.48 9.98 31.55
N ASN A 11 1.33 10.98 32.43
CA ASN A 11 1.31 12.39 32.02
C ASN A 11 2.71 13.04 31.95
N LEU A 12 3.73 12.50 32.64
CA LEU A 12 5.07 13.07 32.60
C LEU A 12 5.80 12.83 31.27
N ARG A 13 5.56 11.68 30.62
CA ARG A 13 6.13 11.35 29.30
C ARG A 13 5.58 12.24 28.18
N ASN A 14 4.33 12.67 28.29
CA ASN A 14 3.72 13.62 27.35
C ASN A 14 4.18 15.07 27.61
N PHE A 15 4.52 15.41 28.86
CA PHE A 15 5.02 16.73 29.23
C PHE A 15 6.47 16.96 28.75
N LEU A 16 7.34 15.95 28.86
CA LEU A 16 8.74 16.02 28.39
C LEU A 16 8.91 15.97 26.85
N ARG A 17 7.86 15.60 26.10
CA ARG A 17 7.87 15.66 24.61
C ARG A 17 7.27 16.95 24.04
N ASN A 18 6.63 17.79 24.86
CA ASN A 18 5.96 19.03 24.44
C ASN A 18 6.86 20.27 24.52
N THR A 19 8.15 20.13 24.81
CA THR A 19 9.10 21.24 24.94
C THR A 19 9.52 21.91 23.62
N ASP A 20 9.12 21.36 22.48
CA ASP A 20 9.70 21.71 21.17
C ASP A 20 8.78 22.56 20.28
N GLY A 21 7.68 23.13 20.82
CA GLY A 21 6.75 23.96 20.03
C GLY A 21 5.99 23.20 18.93
N ARG A 22 6.01 21.87 18.95
CA ARG A 22 5.32 21.02 17.97
C ARG A 22 3.90 20.72 18.43
N LYS A 23 2.91 21.00 17.57
CA LYS A 23 1.50 20.66 17.79
C LYS A 23 1.17 19.35 17.07
N LEU A 24 0.68 18.34 17.80
CA LEU A 24 0.16 17.11 17.19
C LEU A 24 -1.10 17.44 16.38
N VAL A 25 -1.10 17.08 15.11
CA VAL A 25 -2.18 17.33 14.16
C VAL A 25 -3.04 16.08 13.96
N GLY A 26 -2.41 14.91 13.84
CA GLY A 26 -3.12 13.66 13.66
C GLY A 26 -2.22 12.44 13.57
N THR A 27 -2.85 11.30 13.36
CA THR A 27 -2.20 9.99 13.26
C THR A 27 -2.80 9.21 12.09
N ASP A 28 -1.97 8.49 11.35
CA ASP A 28 -2.44 7.63 10.25
C ASP A 28 -2.67 6.18 10.70
N MET A 29 -3.06 5.33 9.74
CA MET A 29 -3.28 3.89 9.96
C MET A 29 -2.03 3.08 10.32
N TYR A 30 -0.85 3.64 10.07
CA TYR A 30 0.45 3.03 10.39
C TYR A 30 0.97 3.51 11.74
N GLU A 31 0.15 4.27 12.48
CA GLU A 31 0.48 4.90 13.76
C GLU A 31 1.61 5.95 13.65
N ASN A 32 1.87 6.49 12.45
CA ASN A 32 2.75 7.63 12.29
C ASN A 32 2.07 8.87 12.86
N LYS A 33 2.84 9.71 13.55
CA LYS A 33 2.34 10.94 14.19
C LYS A 33 2.76 12.17 13.40
N TYR A 34 1.80 13.02 13.10
CA TYR A 34 1.99 14.20 12.27
C TYR A 34 1.96 15.47 13.12
N TYR A 35 2.97 16.31 12.98
CA TYR A 35 3.18 17.48 13.80
C TYR A 35 3.27 18.75 12.95
N GLN A 36 2.68 19.84 13.44
CA GLN A 36 2.85 21.19 12.92
C GLN A 36 3.65 22.01 13.92
N ILE A 37 4.81 22.48 13.48
CA ILE A 37 5.66 23.40 14.23
C ILE A 37 5.20 24.81 13.92
N LEU A 38 5.01 25.59 14.99
CA LEU A 38 4.68 27.01 14.91
C LEU A 38 5.96 27.83 15.15
N ASP A 39 6.07 28.96 14.46
CA ASP A 39 7.10 29.96 14.69
C ASP A 39 6.86 30.73 16.00
N GLU A 40 7.77 31.62 16.38
CA GLU A 40 7.62 32.51 17.55
C GLU A 40 6.33 33.36 17.46
N ASP A 41 5.94 33.76 16.25
CA ASP A 41 4.70 34.50 15.94
C ASP A 41 3.44 33.60 15.90
N GLY A 42 3.56 32.31 16.20
CA GLY A 42 2.45 31.35 16.15
C GLY A 42 2.01 30.94 14.74
N ARG A 43 2.80 31.29 13.70
CA ARG A 43 2.51 30.94 12.30
C ARG A 43 3.03 29.53 11.98
N PRO A 44 2.36 28.74 11.13
CA PRO A 44 2.84 27.42 10.74
C PRO A 44 4.17 27.54 9.95
N PHE A 45 5.27 27.08 10.56
CA PHE A 45 6.61 27.16 9.98
C PHE A 45 7.03 25.85 9.30
N LYS A 46 6.88 24.72 9.99
CA LYS A 46 7.37 23.42 9.52
C LYS A 46 6.41 22.29 9.84
N ARG A 47 6.36 21.27 8.98
CA ARG A 47 5.59 20.04 9.16
C ARG A 47 6.56 18.88 9.36
N GLU A 48 6.27 18.03 10.32
CA GLU A 48 7.11 16.87 10.64
C GLU A 48 6.25 15.63 10.85
N VAL A 49 6.86 14.48 10.60
CA VAL A 49 6.28 13.17 10.86
C VAL A 49 7.24 12.38 11.75
N GLU A 50 6.70 11.83 12.82
CA GLU A 50 7.38 10.83 13.64
C GLU A 50 6.86 9.46 13.20
N TYR A 51 7.70 8.74 12.48
CA TYR A 51 7.39 7.38 12.06
C TYR A 51 7.46 6.43 13.25
N LYS A 52 6.66 5.36 13.21
CA LYS A 52 6.76 4.28 14.18
C LYS A 52 8.16 3.65 14.11
N GLU A 53 8.82 3.53 15.27
CA GLU A 53 10.18 3.00 15.38
C GLU A 53 10.31 1.58 14.79
N GLY A 54 11.45 1.29 14.16
CA GLY A 54 11.82 -0.05 13.70
C GLY A 54 11.60 -0.35 12.22
N ILE A 55 11.14 0.62 11.42
CA ILE A 55 10.88 0.41 9.98
C ILE A 55 12.00 1.06 9.15
N ARG A 56 12.73 0.25 8.36
CA ARG A 56 13.81 0.72 7.46
C ARG A 56 13.31 1.59 6.30
N ASN A 57 12.04 1.41 5.90
CA ASN A 57 11.36 2.21 4.90
C ASN A 57 9.93 2.50 5.37
N PRO A 58 9.72 3.59 6.13
CA PRO A 58 8.44 3.83 6.78
C PRO A 58 7.33 4.10 5.75
N THR A 59 6.29 3.29 5.80
CA THR A 59 5.07 3.48 5.01
C THR A 59 4.22 4.59 5.63
N MET A 60 3.63 5.44 4.78
CA MET A 60 2.71 6.50 5.19
C MET A 60 1.44 6.47 4.36
N ASP A 61 0.33 6.93 4.94
CA ASP A 61 -0.91 7.10 4.20
C ASP A 61 -0.76 8.25 3.18
N PRO A 62 -1.05 8.02 1.88
CA PRO A 62 -0.86 9.02 0.83
C PRO A 62 -1.59 10.34 1.07
N ILE A 63 -2.72 10.32 1.80
CA ILE A 63 -3.47 11.55 2.10
C ILE A 63 -2.64 12.54 2.95
N TRP A 64 -1.75 12.03 3.79
CA TRP A 64 -0.88 12.85 4.63
C TRP A 64 0.35 13.37 3.87
N ALA A 65 0.72 12.78 2.73
CA ALA A 65 1.87 13.20 1.94
C ALA A 65 1.67 14.58 1.32
N GLY A 66 0.46 14.87 0.82
CA GLY A 66 0.13 16.18 0.26
C GLY A 66 0.26 17.31 1.28
N TRP A 67 -0.23 17.08 2.50
CA TRP A 67 -0.03 18.01 3.60
C TRP A 67 1.43 18.08 4.05
N LEU A 68 2.13 16.96 4.25
CA LEU A 68 3.52 17.00 4.71
C LEU A 68 4.45 17.76 3.73
N CYS A 69 4.26 17.58 2.42
CA CYS A 69 5.04 18.22 1.37
C CYS A 69 4.63 19.67 1.06
N GLY A 70 3.65 20.24 1.77
CA GLY A 70 3.21 21.62 1.51
C GLY A 70 2.25 21.79 0.33
N ARG A 71 1.85 20.70 -0.35
CA ARG A 71 0.87 20.76 -1.44
C ARG A 71 -0.49 21.18 -0.92
N ASP A 72 -0.91 20.59 0.19
CA ASP A 72 -2.17 20.92 0.84
C ASP A 72 -1.94 21.87 2.02
N ARG A 73 -2.68 22.99 2.04
CA ARG A 73 -2.52 24.01 3.09
C ARG A 73 -3.00 23.51 4.45
N ASN A 74 -4.11 22.78 4.46
CA ASN A 74 -4.76 22.28 5.67
C ASN A 74 -4.47 20.78 5.84
N PRO A 75 -4.38 20.29 7.08
CA PRO A 75 -4.25 18.86 7.31
C PRO A 75 -5.52 18.11 6.88
N PRO A 76 -5.39 16.80 6.58
CA PRO A 76 -6.54 15.95 6.24
C PRO A 76 -7.59 15.96 7.35
N LYS A 77 -8.88 15.97 6.98
CA LYS A 77 -9.95 15.82 7.97
C LYS A 77 -10.03 14.36 8.44
N PRO A 78 -10.50 14.09 9.66
CA PRO A 78 -10.66 12.73 10.16
C PRO A 78 -11.52 11.83 9.25
N GLU A 79 -12.56 12.40 8.63
CA GLU A 79 -13.44 11.71 7.69
C GLU A 79 -12.69 11.29 6.41
N ASP A 80 -11.85 12.19 5.87
CA ASP A 80 -11.06 11.92 4.68
C ASP A 80 -9.99 10.86 4.95
N VAL A 81 -9.38 10.91 6.15
CA VAL A 81 -8.42 9.88 6.59
C VAL A 81 -9.09 8.52 6.67
N LYS A 82 -10.29 8.45 7.27
CA LYS A 82 -11.05 7.19 7.34
C LYS A 82 -11.42 6.67 5.94
N SER A 83 -11.88 7.56 5.05
CA SER A 83 -12.20 7.20 3.66
C SER A 83 -10.98 6.67 2.89
N SER A 84 -9.80 7.27 3.09
CA SER A 84 -8.53 6.79 2.53
C SER A 84 -8.21 5.36 3.02
N GLN A 85 -8.37 5.12 4.32
CA GLN A 85 -8.15 3.81 4.94
C GLN A 85 -9.11 2.75 4.40
N ASP A 86 -10.40 3.05 4.35
CA ASP A 86 -11.42 2.14 3.82
C ASP A 86 -11.15 1.81 2.34
N SER A 87 -10.78 2.82 1.55
CA SER A 87 -10.39 2.65 0.14
C SER A 87 -9.14 1.80 -0.05
N TYR A 88 -8.16 1.93 0.85
CA TYR A 88 -6.96 1.09 0.84
C TYR A 88 -7.31 -0.37 1.18
N LEU A 89 -8.06 -0.60 2.27
CA LEU A 89 -8.47 -1.93 2.71
C LEU A 89 -9.30 -2.65 1.63
N TYR A 90 -10.20 -1.93 0.97
CA TYR A 90 -10.99 -2.45 -0.13
C TYR A 90 -10.12 -2.89 -1.32
N ARG A 91 -9.19 -2.04 -1.76
CA ARG A 91 -8.26 -2.38 -2.85
C ARG A 91 -7.35 -3.55 -2.49
N LYS A 92 -6.87 -3.60 -1.25
CA LYS A 92 -6.07 -4.71 -0.73
C LYS A 92 -6.83 -6.03 -0.84
N LYS A 93 -8.10 -6.04 -0.42
CA LYS A 93 -8.96 -7.23 -0.50
C LYS A 93 -9.13 -7.71 -1.95
N ILE A 94 -9.39 -6.80 -2.89
CA ILE A 94 -9.50 -7.15 -4.33
C ILE A 94 -8.18 -7.75 -4.84
N GLY A 95 -7.04 -7.18 -4.47
CA GLY A 95 -5.73 -7.70 -4.83
C GLY A 95 -5.52 -9.12 -4.31
N GLU A 96 -5.81 -9.35 -3.03
CA GLU A 96 -5.70 -10.68 -2.42
C GLU A 96 -6.63 -11.73 -3.08
N GLU A 97 -7.81 -11.33 -3.52
CA GLU A 97 -8.72 -12.21 -4.27
C GLU A 97 -8.19 -12.51 -5.68
N ALA A 98 -7.63 -11.50 -6.37
CA ALA A 98 -7.03 -11.67 -7.69
C ALA A 98 -5.79 -12.58 -7.64
N ASP A 99 -4.92 -12.40 -6.63
CA ASP A 99 -3.72 -13.21 -6.43
C ASP A 99 -4.07 -14.69 -6.21
N LYS A 100 -5.15 -14.99 -5.47
CA LYS A 100 -5.63 -16.37 -5.29
C LYS A 100 -6.09 -17.00 -6.60
N VAL A 101 -6.85 -16.24 -7.40
CA VAL A 101 -7.33 -16.71 -8.71
C VAL A 101 -6.16 -16.94 -9.67
N ASP A 102 -5.15 -16.07 -9.63
CA ASP A 102 -3.94 -16.23 -10.45
C ASP A 102 -3.13 -17.45 -10.03
N GLU A 103 -2.96 -17.67 -8.72
CA GLU A 103 -2.27 -18.85 -8.18
C GLU A 103 -2.95 -20.16 -8.59
N GLU A 104 -4.28 -20.23 -8.54
CA GLU A 104 -5.06 -21.39 -8.99
C GLU A 104 -4.86 -21.66 -10.49
N LYS A 105 -4.98 -20.64 -11.34
CA LYS A 105 -4.76 -20.77 -12.79
C LYS A 105 -3.34 -21.17 -13.14
N MET A 106 -2.36 -20.62 -12.42
CA MET A 106 -0.95 -20.97 -12.63
C MET A 106 -0.65 -22.41 -12.22
N LYS A 107 -1.36 -22.93 -11.21
CA LYS A 107 -1.30 -24.35 -10.85
C LYS A 107 -1.89 -25.23 -11.97
N GLU A 108 -3.08 -24.90 -12.47
CA GLU A 108 -3.68 -25.61 -13.61
C GLU A 108 -2.77 -25.60 -14.84
N PHE A 109 -2.18 -24.44 -15.16
CA PHE A 109 -1.24 -24.30 -16.26
C PHE A 109 0.01 -25.18 -16.09
N ARG A 110 0.61 -25.20 -14.89
CA ARG A 110 1.74 -26.07 -14.57
C ARG A 110 1.39 -27.55 -14.72
N ASP A 111 0.20 -27.96 -14.26
CA ASP A 111 -0.27 -29.34 -14.38
C ASP A 111 -0.48 -29.76 -15.85
N VAL A 112 -1.04 -28.88 -16.68
CA VAL A 112 -1.19 -29.12 -18.13
C VAL A 112 0.17 -29.24 -18.79
N MET A 113 1.09 -28.29 -18.54
CA MET A 113 2.43 -28.30 -19.12
C MET A 113 3.21 -29.56 -18.73
N GLN A 114 3.11 -30.00 -17.47
CA GLN A 114 3.77 -31.22 -17.01
C GLN A 114 3.18 -32.47 -17.69
N LYS A 115 1.86 -32.53 -17.90
CA LYS A 115 1.22 -33.60 -18.66
C LYS A 115 1.68 -33.62 -20.12
N THR A 116 1.80 -32.46 -20.76
CA THR A 116 2.29 -32.36 -22.15
C THR A 116 3.77 -32.73 -22.26
N ALA A 117 4.61 -32.31 -21.30
CA ALA A 117 6.03 -32.68 -21.28
C ALA A 117 6.25 -34.18 -21.07
N ASN A 118 5.39 -34.84 -20.28
CA ASN A 118 5.42 -36.28 -20.07
C ASN A 118 4.70 -37.09 -21.17
N SER A 119 4.00 -36.40 -22.10
CA SER A 119 3.39 -37.06 -23.25
C SER A 119 4.47 -37.42 -24.28
N LYS A 120 4.27 -38.52 -25.01
CA LYS A 120 5.26 -39.03 -25.98
C LYS A 120 5.68 -37.92 -26.95
N PRO A 121 6.96 -37.86 -27.37
CA PRO A 121 7.41 -36.87 -28.34
C PRO A 121 6.53 -36.96 -29.60
N ASN A 122 5.96 -35.82 -30.00
CA ASN A 122 5.22 -35.73 -31.25
C ASN A 122 6.11 -36.21 -32.39
N GLU A 123 5.54 -36.97 -33.32
CA GLU A 123 6.25 -37.36 -34.54
C GLU A 123 6.83 -36.10 -35.20
N PRO A 124 8.06 -36.18 -35.76
CA PRO A 124 8.70 -35.03 -36.37
C PRO A 124 7.77 -34.46 -37.43
N PHE A 125 7.52 -33.15 -37.34
CA PHE A 125 6.70 -32.42 -38.31
C PHE A 125 7.22 -32.72 -39.71
N LYS A 126 6.40 -33.40 -40.52
CA LYS A 126 6.65 -33.58 -41.94
C LYS A 126 5.94 -32.42 -42.64
N PRO A 127 6.65 -31.43 -43.19
CA PRO A 127 6.02 -30.40 -43.98
C PRO A 127 5.33 -31.08 -45.16
N GLU A 128 4.00 -31.06 -45.19
CA GLU A 128 3.27 -31.42 -46.40
C GLU A 128 3.68 -30.45 -47.50
N GLU A 129 4.00 -30.97 -48.69
CA GLU A 129 4.26 -30.15 -49.86
C GLU A 129 3.04 -29.25 -50.09
N TRP A 130 3.23 -27.94 -49.93
CA TRP A 130 2.20 -26.96 -50.22
C TRP A 130 1.83 -27.09 -51.70
N LYS A 131 0.63 -27.62 -51.98
CA LYS A 131 0.10 -27.72 -53.33
C LYS A 131 -0.70 -26.46 -53.65
N PRO A 132 -0.19 -25.54 -54.50
CA PRO A 132 -0.96 -24.38 -54.90
C PRO A 132 -2.26 -24.84 -55.58
N GLN A 133 -3.40 -24.34 -55.09
CA GLN A 133 -4.68 -24.56 -55.75
C GLN A 133 -4.60 -23.95 -57.16
N LYS A 134 -4.68 -24.80 -58.19
CA LYS A 134 -4.79 -24.33 -59.58
C LYS A 134 -6.09 -23.54 -59.70
N LYS A 135 -5.97 -22.22 -59.86
CA LYS A 135 -7.12 -21.39 -60.24
C LYS A 135 -7.43 -21.67 -61.70
N ASP A 136 -8.59 -22.27 -61.97
CA ASP A 136 -9.08 -22.44 -63.33
C ASP A 136 -9.29 -21.04 -63.95
N LYS A 137 -8.46 -20.70 -64.94
CA LYS A 137 -8.69 -19.52 -65.77
C LYS A 137 -9.85 -19.86 -66.72
N LYS A 138 -11.06 -19.43 -66.36
CA LYS A 138 -12.16 -19.31 -67.32
C LYS A 138 -11.84 -18.17 -68.28
N TYR A 139 -11.61 -18.50 -69.55
CA TYR A 139 -11.68 -17.57 -70.68
C TYR A 139 -13.08 -17.65 -71.30
#